data_AF-A0A2Z2K718-F1
#
_entry.id   AF-A0A2Z2K718-F1
#
_cell.length_a   1.000
_cell.length_b   1.000
_cell.length_c   1.000
_cell.angle_alpha   90.00
_cell.angle_beta   90.00
_cell.angle_gamma   90.00
#
_symmetry.space_group_name_H-M   'P 1'
#
loop_
_entity.id
_entity.type
_entity.pdbx_description
1 polymer ?
#
loop_
_entity_poly.entity_id
_entity_poly.type
_entity_poly.pdbx_seq_one_letter_code
_entity_poly.pdbx_strand_id
1 'polypeptide(L)'
;MLGFLQNFCADIENTTAHIKGRREATKELMLTRKIAAGIFYLALLGLIYALRDKLLPWLDNLAPGSWPIILFISAVLAMVPVIPFMVVSGILGIKYGIWGGGAMSVVASTLAAVLTYWIFAAGDRANYNPGTRHRLEIWNEHVQQRTFLFVLIGRMLPFIPAALINGYAGWFKLSFIQYVSATILGKIPTMLVFAYVGVSAVSGSQYWLPILLIYAVFLSVVYLIYSRLFPNVRGTLRVDNE
;
A
#
# COMPACT_ATOMS: atom_id res chain seq x y z
N MET A 1 48.50 23.68 13.96
CA MET A 1 48.07 22.99 12.73
C MET A 1 47.71 21.51 12.95
N LEU A 2 48.55 20.73 13.65
CA LEU A 2 48.29 19.31 13.95
C LEU A 2 47.03 19.03 14.81
N GLY A 3 46.76 19.84 15.85
CA GLY A 3 45.60 19.64 16.71
C GLY A 3 44.24 19.92 16.06
N PHE A 4 44.20 20.78 15.01
CA PHE A 4 42.98 21.06 14.26
C PHE A 4 42.60 19.89 13.35
N LEU A 5 43.59 19.24 12.74
CA LEU A 5 43.38 18.06 11.89
C LEU A 5 42.95 16.83 12.69
N GLN A 6 43.44 16.65 13.91
CA GLN A 6 43.00 15.57 14.81
C GLN A 6 41.56 15.76 15.27
N ASN A 7 41.17 16.98 15.66
CA ASN A 7 39.80 17.26 16.07
C ASN A 7 38.81 17.11 14.91
N PHE A 8 39.20 17.50 13.69
CA PHE A 8 38.37 17.35 12.51
C PHE A 8 38.18 15.88 12.08
N CYS A 9 39.24 15.06 12.16
CA CYS A 9 39.11 13.61 11.88
C CYS A 9 38.20 12.90 12.91
N ALA A 10 38.35 13.24 14.19
CA ALA A 10 37.50 12.67 15.25
C ALA A 10 36.02 13.05 15.05
N ASP A 11 35.74 14.27 14.59
CA ASP A 11 34.37 14.74 14.35
C ASP A 11 33.71 14.05 13.14
N ILE A 12 34.49 13.77 12.09
CA ILE A 12 34.03 13.00 10.92
C ILE A 12 33.76 11.54 11.31
N GLU A 13 34.64 10.92 12.08
CA GLU A 13 34.50 9.53 12.53
C GLU A 13 33.27 9.36 13.44
N ASN A 14 33.03 10.32 14.34
CA ASN A 14 31.85 10.33 15.22
C ASN A 14 30.55 10.55 14.42
N THR A 15 30.57 11.45 13.44
CA THR A 15 29.42 11.71 12.55
C THR A 15 29.10 10.51 11.66
N THR A 16 30.13 9.84 11.10
CA THR A 16 29.94 8.62 10.30
C THR A 16 29.46 7.43 11.15
N ALA A 17 29.95 7.26 12.37
CA ALA A 17 29.44 6.27 13.31
C ALA A 17 27.96 6.53 13.69
N HIS A 18 27.59 7.79 13.92
CA HIS A 18 26.21 8.18 14.25
C HIS A 18 25.24 7.96 13.06
N ILE A 19 25.66 8.28 11.82
CA ILE A 19 24.86 8.02 10.60
C ILE A 19 24.71 6.51 10.35
N LYS A 20 25.78 5.73 10.55
CA LYS A 20 25.76 4.27 10.39
C LYS A 20 24.85 3.61 11.44
N GLY A 21 24.93 4.03 12.70
CA GLY A 21 24.06 3.56 13.78
C GLY A 21 22.58 3.87 13.53
N ARG A 22 22.26 5.09 13.08
CA ARG A 22 20.88 5.48 12.73
C ARG A 22 20.33 4.66 11.57
N ARG A 23 21.17 4.33 10.58
CA ARG A 23 20.82 3.51 9.39
C ARG A 23 20.63 2.03 9.73
N GLU A 24 21.45 1.46 10.61
CA GLU A 24 21.27 0.09 11.11
C GLU A 24 20.02 -0.02 12.00
N ALA A 25 19.79 0.93 12.92
CA ALA A 25 18.57 0.98 13.74
C ALA A 25 17.29 1.13 12.91
N THR A 26 17.32 1.91 11.81
CA THR A 26 16.16 1.99 10.89
C THR A 26 15.95 0.70 10.11
N LYS A 27 17.02 0.00 9.71
CA LYS A 27 16.91 -1.32 9.05
C LYS A 27 16.31 -2.35 10.00
N GLU A 28 16.79 -2.44 11.23
CA GLU A 28 16.27 -3.38 12.23
C GLU A 28 14.81 -3.07 12.55
N LEU A 29 14.46 -1.80 12.75
CA LEU A 29 13.07 -1.39 12.98
C LEU A 29 12.16 -1.73 11.79
N MET A 30 12.63 -1.51 10.55
CA MET A 30 11.88 -1.90 9.35
C MET A 30 11.76 -3.42 9.18
N LEU A 31 12.79 -4.18 9.54
CA LEU A 31 12.80 -5.64 9.49
C LEU A 31 11.83 -6.22 10.54
N THR A 32 11.91 -5.76 11.78
CA THR A 32 11.01 -6.17 12.87
C THR A 32 9.56 -5.84 12.55
N ARG A 33 9.27 -4.66 11.98
CA ARG A 33 7.91 -4.30 11.55
C ARG A 33 7.40 -5.19 10.42
N LYS A 34 8.25 -5.57 9.46
CA LYS A 34 7.89 -6.50 8.37
C LYS A 34 7.62 -7.91 8.89
N ILE A 35 8.47 -8.42 9.78
CA ILE A 35 8.29 -9.74 10.39
C ILE A 35 7.03 -9.76 11.25
N ALA A 36 6.81 -8.73 12.09
CA ALA A 36 5.61 -8.61 12.90
C ALA A 36 4.34 -8.53 12.05
N ALA A 37 4.37 -7.77 10.94
CA ALA A 37 3.27 -7.74 9.98
C ALA A 37 3.03 -9.12 9.36
N GLY A 38 4.10 -9.82 8.92
CA GLY A 38 4.00 -11.17 8.37
C GLY A 38 3.38 -12.18 9.35
N ILE A 39 3.83 -12.18 10.61
CA ILE A 39 3.27 -13.02 11.68
C ILE A 39 1.79 -12.66 11.92
N PHE A 40 1.45 -11.36 11.96
CA PHE A 40 0.08 -10.90 12.11
C PHE A 40 -0.82 -11.38 10.96
N TYR A 41 -0.35 -11.31 9.71
CA TYR A 41 -1.08 -11.83 8.54
C TYR A 41 -1.27 -13.35 8.61
N LEU A 42 -0.26 -14.11 9.02
CA LEU A 42 -0.36 -15.57 9.21
C LEU A 42 -1.33 -15.93 10.34
N ALA A 43 -1.29 -15.20 11.45
CA ALA A 43 -2.22 -15.37 12.56
C ALA A 43 -3.68 -15.08 12.14
N LEU A 44 -3.90 -14.03 11.34
CA LEU A 44 -5.21 -13.72 10.78
C LEU A 44 -5.71 -14.81 9.82
N LEU A 45 -4.86 -15.32 8.94
CA LEU A 45 -5.21 -16.45 8.07
C LEU A 45 -5.56 -17.70 8.88
N GLY A 46 -4.77 -18.01 9.92
CA GLY A 46 -5.05 -19.10 10.85
C GLY A 46 -6.37 -18.90 11.60
N LEU A 47 -6.67 -17.68 12.03
CA LEU A 47 -7.93 -17.32 12.70
C LEU A 47 -9.14 -17.50 11.77
N ILE A 48 -9.04 -17.04 10.52
CA ILE A 48 -10.09 -17.25 9.51
C ILE A 48 -10.33 -18.74 9.27
N TYR A 49 -9.24 -19.52 9.15
CA TYR A 49 -9.31 -20.96 8.97
C TYR A 49 -9.96 -21.66 10.18
N ALA A 50 -9.61 -21.27 11.40
CA ALA A 50 -10.18 -21.81 12.63
C ALA A 50 -11.66 -21.42 12.82
N LEU A 51 -12.05 -20.22 12.38
CA LEU A 51 -13.43 -19.74 12.45
C LEU A 51 -14.30 -20.23 11.28
N ARG A 52 -13.75 -20.93 10.29
CA ARG A 52 -14.46 -21.27 9.04
C ARG A 52 -15.83 -21.92 9.28
N ASP A 53 -15.92 -22.83 10.26
CA ASP A 53 -17.12 -23.62 10.52
C ASP A 53 -18.25 -22.76 11.13
N LYS A 54 -17.90 -21.62 11.74
CA LYS A 54 -18.85 -20.59 12.20
C LYS A 54 -19.08 -19.49 11.15
N LEU A 55 -18.04 -19.18 10.36
CA LEU A 55 -18.04 -18.11 9.38
C LEU A 55 -18.96 -18.44 8.20
N LEU A 56 -18.85 -19.66 7.64
CA LEU A 56 -19.61 -20.07 6.46
C LEU A 56 -21.13 -20.04 6.71
N PRO A 57 -21.68 -20.68 7.77
CA PRO A 57 -23.12 -20.62 8.02
C PRO A 57 -23.61 -19.20 8.32
N TRP A 58 -22.81 -18.37 8.99
CA TRP A 58 -23.18 -16.98 9.23
C TRP A 58 -23.23 -16.17 7.93
N LEU A 59 -22.30 -16.42 7.00
CA LEU A 59 -22.26 -15.79 5.69
C LEU A 59 -23.44 -16.19 4.79
N ASP A 60 -23.82 -17.46 4.83
CA ASP A 60 -24.92 -18.02 4.04
C ASP A 60 -26.30 -17.59 4.58
N ASN A 61 -26.42 -17.34 5.89
CA ASN A 61 -27.65 -16.84 6.50
C ASN A 61 -27.91 -15.35 6.25
N LEU A 62 -26.94 -14.61 5.67
CA LEU A 62 -27.16 -13.23 5.27
C LEU A 62 -28.07 -13.19 4.03
N ALA A 63 -29.13 -12.39 4.10
CA ALA A 63 -30.09 -12.27 3.01
C ALA A 63 -29.40 -11.95 1.65
N PRO A 64 -29.88 -12.49 0.52
CA PRO A 64 -29.31 -12.23 -0.81
C PRO A 64 -29.23 -10.73 -1.16
N GLY A 65 -30.14 -9.91 -0.61
CA GLY A 65 -30.18 -8.46 -0.79
C GLY A 65 -29.21 -7.66 0.09
N SER A 66 -28.42 -8.30 0.97
CA SER A 66 -27.50 -7.60 1.90
C SER A 66 -26.22 -7.06 1.26
N TRP A 67 -26.04 -7.19 -0.06
CA TRP A 67 -24.83 -6.72 -0.74
C TRP A 67 -24.53 -5.22 -0.54
N PRO A 68 -25.50 -4.28 -0.47
CA PRO A 68 -25.18 -2.86 -0.27
C PRO A 68 -24.60 -2.58 1.11
N ILE A 69 -25.15 -3.21 2.16
CA ILE A 69 -24.65 -3.02 3.52
C ILE A 69 -23.29 -3.68 3.71
N ILE A 70 -23.06 -4.83 3.07
CA ILE A 70 -21.74 -5.49 3.05
C ILE A 70 -20.72 -4.63 2.33
N LEU A 71 -21.09 -4.02 1.20
CA LEU A 71 -20.25 -3.10 0.46
C LEU A 71 -19.88 -1.87 1.31
N PHE A 72 -20.87 -1.27 1.97
CA PHE A 72 -20.67 -0.12 2.85
C PHE A 72 -19.71 -0.44 4.00
N ILE A 73 -19.95 -1.53 4.73
CA ILE A 73 -19.07 -1.97 5.82
C ILE A 73 -17.66 -2.23 5.29
N SER A 74 -17.54 -2.92 4.15
CA SER A 74 -16.24 -3.20 3.53
C SER A 74 -15.49 -1.92 3.14
N ALA A 75 -16.19 -0.90 2.64
CA ALA A 75 -15.59 0.39 2.33
C ALA A 75 -15.12 1.12 3.58
N VAL A 76 -15.90 1.12 4.67
CA VAL A 76 -15.50 1.71 5.95
C VAL A 76 -14.27 1.00 6.51
N LEU A 77 -14.25 -0.34 6.51
CA LEU A 77 -13.10 -1.12 6.96
C LEU A 77 -11.86 -0.84 6.11
N ALA A 78 -12.01 -0.64 4.79
CA ALA A 78 -10.91 -0.30 3.90
C ALA A 78 -10.30 1.09 4.15
N MET A 79 -11.02 1.99 4.83
CA MET A 79 -10.49 3.29 5.24
C MET A 79 -9.59 3.18 6.47
N VAL A 80 -9.77 2.15 7.31
CA VAL A 80 -9.01 1.97 8.55
C VAL A 80 -7.66 1.32 8.23
N PRO A 81 -6.51 2.03 8.36
CA PRO A 81 -5.21 1.50 7.95
C PRO A 81 -4.75 0.27 8.75
N VAL A 82 -5.29 0.09 9.95
CA VAL A 82 -4.98 -1.01 10.86
C VAL A 82 -5.60 -2.32 10.38
N ILE A 83 -6.71 -2.25 9.64
CA ILE A 83 -7.45 -3.43 9.21
C ILE A 83 -6.90 -3.90 7.86
N PRO A 84 -6.30 -5.10 7.79
CA PRO A 84 -5.78 -5.62 6.55
C PRO A 84 -6.94 -5.96 5.61
N PHE A 85 -7.12 -5.13 4.59
CA PHE A 85 -8.19 -5.30 3.61
C PHE A 85 -8.14 -6.64 2.84
N MET A 86 -6.98 -7.32 2.84
CA MET A 86 -6.84 -8.70 2.36
C MET A 86 -7.85 -9.64 3.03
N VAL A 87 -8.08 -9.52 4.34
CA VAL A 87 -9.03 -10.35 5.09
C VAL A 87 -10.46 -10.08 4.62
N VAL A 88 -10.83 -8.80 4.50
CA VAL A 88 -12.15 -8.39 4.02
C VAL A 88 -12.38 -8.93 2.61
N SER A 89 -11.40 -8.75 1.71
CA SER A 89 -11.48 -9.24 0.34
C SER A 89 -11.56 -10.77 0.25
N GLY A 90 -10.83 -11.49 1.11
CA GLY A 90 -10.93 -12.94 1.24
C GLY A 90 -12.32 -13.40 1.67
N ILE A 91 -12.92 -12.75 2.67
CA ILE A 91 -14.30 -13.05 3.13
C ILE A 91 -15.32 -12.76 2.02
N LEU A 92 -15.17 -11.65 1.29
CA LEU A 92 -16.00 -11.34 0.13
C LEU A 92 -15.84 -12.40 -0.97
N GLY A 93 -14.64 -12.91 -1.16
CA GLY A 93 -14.34 -14.03 -2.04
C GLY A 93 -15.07 -15.31 -1.63
N ILE A 94 -15.01 -15.66 -0.35
CA ILE A 94 -15.74 -16.80 0.22
C ILE A 94 -17.25 -16.68 -0.06
N LYS A 95 -17.82 -15.47 0.12
CA LYS A 95 -19.26 -15.23 -0.06
C LYS A 95 -19.73 -15.24 -1.51
N TYR A 96 -19.04 -14.48 -2.36
CA TYR A 96 -19.52 -14.11 -3.71
C TYR A 96 -18.66 -14.73 -4.81
N GLY A 97 -17.79 -15.67 -4.46
CA GLY A 97 -16.79 -16.25 -5.33
C GLY A 97 -15.69 -15.26 -5.71
N ILE A 98 -14.76 -15.73 -6.54
CA ILE A 98 -13.58 -14.96 -6.96
C ILE A 98 -13.98 -13.68 -7.70
N TRP A 99 -14.87 -13.80 -8.69
CA TRP A 99 -15.26 -12.68 -9.54
C TRP A 99 -16.18 -11.70 -8.82
N GLY A 100 -17.24 -12.17 -8.16
CA GLY A 100 -18.16 -11.31 -7.43
C GLY A 100 -17.51 -10.67 -6.20
N GLY A 101 -16.78 -11.47 -5.42
CA GLY A 101 -16.05 -11.01 -4.24
C GLY A 101 -14.90 -10.07 -4.61
N GLY A 102 -14.16 -10.37 -5.67
CA GLY A 102 -13.11 -9.52 -6.23
C GLY A 102 -13.66 -8.18 -6.73
N ALA A 103 -14.74 -8.19 -7.51
CA ALA A 103 -15.39 -6.97 -7.98
C ALA A 103 -15.87 -6.10 -6.81
N MET A 104 -16.56 -6.69 -5.83
CA MET A 104 -16.99 -5.95 -4.63
C MET A 104 -15.82 -5.42 -3.82
N SER A 105 -14.71 -6.16 -3.73
CA SER A 105 -13.48 -5.70 -3.07
C SER A 105 -12.88 -4.49 -3.79
N VAL A 106 -12.85 -4.48 -5.12
CA VAL A 106 -12.40 -3.34 -5.92
C VAL A 106 -13.28 -2.13 -5.66
N VAL A 107 -14.62 -2.29 -5.68
CA VAL A 107 -15.56 -1.19 -5.45
C VAL A 107 -15.41 -0.64 -4.03
N ALA A 108 -15.47 -1.50 -2.99
CA ALA A 108 -15.33 -1.09 -1.60
C ALA A 108 -14.02 -0.33 -1.35
N SER A 109 -12.91 -0.89 -1.83
CA SER A 109 -11.59 -0.29 -1.67
C SER A 109 -11.43 1.01 -2.46
N THR A 110 -12.11 1.14 -3.61
CA THR A 110 -12.10 2.37 -4.41
C THR A 110 -12.94 3.45 -3.74
N LEU A 111 -14.11 3.12 -3.19
CA LEU A 111 -14.92 4.05 -2.40
C LEU A 111 -14.12 4.62 -1.22
N ALA A 112 -13.45 3.76 -0.46
CA ALA A 112 -12.56 4.18 0.62
C ALA A 112 -11.44 5.12 0.14
N ALA A 113 -10.84 4.82 -1.01
CA ALA A 113 -9.79 5.63 -1.60
C ALA A 113 -10.29 7.00 -2.09
N VAL A 114 -11.51 7.07 -2.63
CA VAL A 114 -12.19 8.30 -3.04
C VAL A 114 -12.52 9.16 -1.81
N LEU A 115 -13.09 8.57 -0.77
CA LEU A 115 -13.38 9.28 0.47
C LEU A 115 -12.11 9.85 1.11
N THR A 116 -11.05 9.04 1.19
CA THR A 116 -9.75 9.49 1.70
C THR A 116 -9.19 10.64 0.84
N TYR A 117 -9.26 10.54 -0.49
CA TYR A 117 -8.84 11.61 -1.38
C TYR A 117 -9.54 12.94 -1.04
N TRP A 118 -10.87 12.92 -0.87
CA TRP A 118 -11.64 14.13 -0.58
C TRP A 118 -11.35 14.69 0.81
N ILE A 119 -11.16 13.84 1.82
CA ILE A 119 -10.75 14.27 3.17
C ILE A 119 -9.44 15.07 3.10
N PHE A 120 -8.43 14.57 2.37
CA PHE A 120 -7.16 15.28 2.22
C PHE A 120 -7.24 16.49 1.28
N ALA A 121 -8.13 16.47 0.27
CA ALA A 121 -8.35 17.60 -0.62
C ALA A 121 -9.04 18.79 0.05
N ALA A 122 -9.80 18.54 1.12
CA ALA A 122 -10.44 19.56 1.95
C ALA A 122 -9.52 20.17 3.01
N GLY A 123 -8.34 19.58 3.25
CA GLY A 123 -7.37 20.09 4.22
C GLY A 123 -6.73 21.42 3.79
N ASP A 124 -6.45 22.29 4.76
CA ASP A 124 -5.86 23.60 4.50
C ASP A 124 -4.35 23.51 4.21
N ARG A 125 -3.91 24.18 3.14
CA ARG A 125 -2.51 24.19 2.68
C ARG A 125 -1.69 25.32 3.33
N ALA A 126 -2.31 26.13 4.17
CA ALA A 126 -1.73 27.37 4.71
C ALA A 126 -0.45 27.18 5.56
N ASN A 127 -0.19 26.00 6.12
CA ASN A 127 0.91 25.76 7.06
C ASN A 127 2.24 25.31 6.43
N TYR A 128 2.48 25.58 5.14
CA TYR A 128 3.69 25.11 4.47
C TYR A 128 4.81 26.15 4.41
N ASN A 129 6.02 25.73 4.79
CA ASN A 129 7.24 26.53 4.76
C ASN A 129 7.57 26.99 3.32
N PRO A 130 7.80 28.29 3.04
CA PRO A 130 7.96 28.82 1.67
C PRO A 130 9.08 28.17 0.84
N GLY A 131 10.20 27.77 1.47
CA GLY A 131 11.34 27.18 0.76
C GLY A 131 11.08 25.79 0.19
N THR A 132 10.27 24.98 0.88
CA THR A 132 9.90 23.64 0.43
C THR A 132 8.80 23.72 -0.66
N ARG A 133 8.06 24.83 -0.70
CA ARG A 133 6.93 25.08 -1.61
C ARG A 133 7.35 25.05 -3.09
N HIS A 134 8.44 25.71 -3.46
CA HIS A 134 8.87 25.82 -4.86
C HIS A 134 9.34 24.49 -5.46
N ARG A 135 10.12 23.70 -4.71
CA ARG A 135 10.56 22.36 -5.17
C ARG A 135 9.39 21.38 -5.28
N LEU A 136 8.39 21.48 -4.40
CA LEU A 136 7.17 20.67 -4.52
C LEU A 136 6.26 21.12 -5.66
N GLU A 137 6.22 22.40 -6.01
CA GLU A 137 5.41 22.90 -7.13
C GLU A 137 5.89 22.32 -8.47
N ILE A 138 7.20 22.37 -8.76
CA ILE A 138 7.77 21.80 -9.99
C ILE A 138 7.56 20.28 -10.06
N TRP A 139 7.75 19.58 -8.94
CA TRP A 139 7.53 18.13 -8.89
C TRP A 139 6.05 17.76 -9.05
N ASN A 140 5.16 18.57 -8.49
CA ASN A 140 3.71 18.40 -8.65
C ASN A 140 3.24 18.62 -10.08
N GLU A 141 3.80 19.57 -10.82
CA GLU A 141 3.42 19.78 -12.23
C GLU A 141 3.68 18.53 -13.08
N HIS A 142 4.84 17.91 -12.91
CA HIS A 142 5.18 16.67 -13.62
C HIS A 142 4.26 15.50 -13.23
N VAL A 143 3.90 15.38 -11.95
CA VAL A 143 2.98 14.35 -11.48
C VAL A 143 1.55 14.62 -11.94
N GLN A 144 1.10 15.87 -11.94
CA GLN A 144 -0.24 16.23 -12.39
C GLN A 144 -0.44 15.88 -13.86
N GLN A 145 0.56 16.15 -14.72
CA GLN A 145 0.53 15.78 -16.15
C GLN A 145 0.45 14.26 -16.40
N ARG A 146 0.92 13.44 -15.45
CA ARG A 146 0.95 11.97 -15.56
C ARG A 146 0.27 11.28 -14.38
N THR A 147 -0.80 11.88 -13.83
CA THR A 147 -1.47 11.42 -12.61
C THR A 147 -1.85 9.94 -12.72
N PHE A 148 -2.44 9.54 -13.85
CA PHE A 148 -2.84 8.15 -14.08
C PHE A 148 -1.67 7.18 -13.89
N LEU A 149 -0.56 7.43 -14.60
CA LEU A 149 0.61 6.54 -14.56
C LEU A 149 1.26 6.55 -13.18
N PHE A 150 1.37 7.71 -12.55
CA PHE A 150 1.92 7.85 -11.19
C PHE A 150 1.12 7.02 -10.17
N VAL A 151 -0.20 7.17 -10.17
CA VAL A 151 -1.08 6.44 -9.25
C VAL A 151 -1.07 4.95 -9.57
N LEU A 152 -1.16 4.56 -10.85
CA LEU A 152 -1.18 3.16 -11.25
C LEU A 152 0.10 2.45 -10.80
N ILE A 153 1.27 3.03 -11.10
CA ILE A 153 2.56 2.50 -10.65
C ILE A 153 2.58 2.45 -9.12
N GLY A 154 2.19 3.52 -8.44
CA GLY A 154 2.12 3.55 -6.98
C GLY A 154 1.27 2.43 -6.39
N ARG A 155 0.13 2.09 -7.02
CA ARG A 155 -0.76 1.00 -6.59
C ARG A 155 -0.19 -0.39 -6.86
N MET A 156 0.64 -0.53 -7.88
CA MET A 156 1.33 -1.78 -8.19
C MET A 156 2.57 -1.97 -7.31
N LEU A 157 3.12 -0.90 -6.72
CA LEU A 157 4.22 -0.97 -5.77
C LEU A 157 3.71 -1.36 -4.37
N PRO A 158 3.97 -2.59 -3.90
CA PRO A 158 3.40 -3.10 -2.65
C PRO A 158 3.95 -2.39 -1.40
N PHE A 159 5.06 -1.65 -1.54
CA PHE A 159 5.71 -0.92 -0.45
C PHE A 159 5.16 0.49 -0.23
N ILE A 160 4.35 1.03 -1.15
CA ILE A 160 3.72 2.33 -0.96
C ILE A 160 2.36 2.11 -0.28
N PRO A 161 2.18 2.54 0.98
CA PRO A 161 0.90 2.44 1.65
C PRO A 161 -0.19 3.16 0.86
N ALA A 162 -1.36 2.52 0.73
CA ALA A 162 -2.50 3.10 0.03
C ALA A 162 -2.89 4.48 0.60
N ALA A 163 -2.77 4.67 1.92
CA ALA A 163 -3.02 5.94 2.58
C ALA A 163 -2.10 7.08 2.08
N LEU A 164 -0.83 6.81 1.79
CA LEU A 164 0.09 7.81 1.24
C LEU A 164 -0.34 8.23 -0.16
N ILE A 165 -0.71 7.29 -1.04
CA ILE A 165 -1.16 7.61 -2.40
C ILE A 165 -2.46 8.41 -2.35
N ASN A 166 -3.44 7.97 -1.55
CA ASN A 166 -4.73 8.64 -1.42
C ASN A 166 -4.55 10.07 -0.87
N GLY A 167 -3.76 10.19 0.21
CA GLY A 167 -3.49 11.45 0.87
C GLY A 167 -2.71 12.41 0.00
N TYR A 168 -1.65 11.94 -0.68
CA TYR A 168 -0.91 12.72 -1.65
C TYR A 168 -1.81 13.23 -2.78
N ALA A 169 -2.58 12.31 -3.39
CA ALA A 169 -3.46 12.66 -4.50
C ALA A 169 -4.50 13.71 -4.10
N GLY A 170 -5.12 13.54 -2.93
CA GLY A 170 -6.08 14.49 -2.37
C GLY A 170 -5.45 15.83 -2.03
N TRP A 171 -4.38 15.80 -1.23
CA TRP A 171 -3.69 16.98 -0.76
C TRP A 171 -3.20 17.87 -1.90
N PHE A 172 -2.64 17.27 -2.96
CA PHE A 172 -2.17 17.98 -4.16
C PHE A 172 -3.23 18.17 -5.25
N LYS A 173 -4.48 17.72 -5.02
CA LYS A 173 -5.61 17.84 -5.94
C LYS A 173 -5.27 17.32 -7.35
N LEU A 174 -4.67 16.14 -7.41
CA LEU A 174 -4.39 15.47 -8.68
C LEU A 174 -5.68 15.19 -9.45
N SER A 175 -5.60 14.96 -10.77
CA SER A 175 -6.81 14.71 -11.58
C SER A 175 -7.63 13.54 -11.02
N PHE A 176 -8.83 13.84 -10.53
CA PHE A 176 -9.69 12.87 -9.83
C PHE A 176 -10.03 11.67 -10.72
N ILE A 177 -10.39 11.92 -11.99
CA ILE A 177 -10.74 10.86 -12.94
C ILE A 177 -9.54 9.96 -13.24
N GLN A 178 -8.35 10.53 -13.39
CA GLN A 178 -7.12 9.77 -13.60
C GLN A 178 -6.73 8.96 -12.35
N TYR A 179 -6.90 9.54 -11.17
CA TYR A 179 -6.65 8.86 -9.89
C TYR A 179 -7.59 7.67 -9.66
N VAL A 180 -8.90 7.85 -9.90
CA VAL A 180 -9.90 6.78 -9.70
C VAL A 180 -9.70 5.66 -10.71
N SER A 181 -9.55 5.98 -12.00
CA SER A 181 -9.36 4.95 -13.04
C SER A 181 -8.07 4.15 -12.82
N ALA A 182 -6.96 4.82 -12.48
CA ALA A 182 -5.71 4.15 -12.10
C ALA A 182 -5.85 3.28 -10.83
N THR A 183 -6.61 3.75 -9.84
CA THR A 183 -6.86 3.01 -8.60
C THR A 183 -7.68 1.74 -8.85
N ILE A 184 -8.72 1.82 -9.68
CA ILE A 184 -9.53 0.66 -10.06
C ILE A 184 -8.64 -0.36 -10.76
N LEU A 185 -7.94 0.05 -11.83
CA LEU A 185 -7.09 -0.84 -12.62
C LEU A 185 -5.98 -1.48 -11.80
N GLY A 186 -5.29 -0.70 -10.97
CA GLY A 186 -4.21 -1.22 -10.12
C GLY A 186 -4.69 -2.17 -9.02
N LYS A 187 -5.96 -2.10 -8.60
CA LYS A 187 -6.50 -2.95 -7.54
C LYS A 187 -7.06 -4.28 -8.04
N ILE A 188 -7.61 -4.33 -9.25
CA ILE A 188 -8.21 -5.56 -9.83
C ILE A 188 -7.36 -6.81 -9.60
N PRO A 189 -6.08 -6.89 -10.03
CA PRO A 189 -5.30 -8.12 -9.89
C PRO A 189 -5.11 -8.51 -8.43
N THR A 190 -4.81 -7.54 -7.57
CA THR A 190 -4.59 -7.75 -6.13
C THR A 190 -5.86 -8.24 -5.42
N MET A 191 -7.02 -7.65 -5.73
CA MET A 191 -8.30 -8.03 -5.13
C MET A 191 -8.77 -9.41 -5.58
N LEU A 192 -8.53 -9.79 -6.83
CA LEU A 192 -8.83 -11.13 -7.32
C LEU A 192 -7.98 -12.19 -6.61
N VAL A 193 -6.69 -11.92 -6.39
CA VAL A 193 -5.81 -12.82 -5.62
C VAL A 193 -6.30 -12.96 -4.19
N PHE A 194 -6.68 -11.88 -3.52
CA PHE A 194 -7.18 -11.94 -2.14
C PHE A 194 -8.50 -12.70 -2.03
N ALA A 195 -9.45 -12.44 -2.95
CA ALA A 195 -10.69 -13.19 -3.03
C ALA A 195 -10.42 -14.69 -3.26
N TYR A 196 -9.49 -15.02 -4.15
CA TYR A 196 -9.09 -16.41 -4.42
C TYR A 196 -8.46 -17.10 -3.20
N VAL A 197 -7.56 -16.42 -2.49
CA VAL A 197 -6.95 -16.93 -1.26
C VAL A 197 -8.03 -17.24 -0.22
N GLY A 198 -9.03 -16.38 -0.07
CA GLY A 198 -10.18 -16.62 0.80
C GLY A 198 -10.95 -17.88 0.43
N VAL A 199 -11.37 -18.01 -0.83
CA VAL A 199 -12.09 -19.20 -1.34
C VAL A 199 -11.27 -20.48 -1.16
N SER A 200 -9.97 -20.41 -1.43
CA SER A 200 -9.06 -21.57 -1.34
C SER A 200 -8.81 -22.00 0.11
N ALA A 201 -8.75 -21.05 1.04
CA ALA A 201 -8.54 -21.33 2.47
C ALA A 201 -9.68 -22.17 3.08
N VAL A 202 -10.93 -21.95 2.64
CA VAL A 202 -12.10 -22.68 3.17
C VAL A 202 -12.41 -23.97 2.40
N SER A 203 -12.06 -24.04 1.11
CA SER A 203 -12.31 -25.24 0.29
C SER A 203 -11.30 -26.37 0.51
N GLY A 204 -10.25 -26.16 1.32
CA GLY A 204 -9.18 -27.15 1.56
C GLY A 204 -8.30 -27.42 0.34
N SER A 205 -8.51 -26.67 -0.74
CA SER A 205 -7.74 -26.74 -1.98
C SER A 205 -6.30 -26.30 -1.76
N GLN A 206 -5.31 -27.13 -2.10
CA GLN A 206 -3.88 -26.80 -2.00
C GLN A 206 -3.40 -25.80 -3.08
N TYR A 207 -4.30 -25.34 -3.97
CA TYR A 207 -3.97 -24.45 -5.09
C TYR A 207 -3.75 -22.97 -4.71
N TRP A 208 -3.84 -22.60 -3.42
CA TRP A 208 -3.49 -21.24 -2.96
C TRP A 208 -1.98 -20.93 -3.08
N LEU A 209 -1.11 -21.93 -2.92
CA LEU A 209 0.34 -21.78 -3.00
C LEU A 209 0.84 -21.34 -4.40
N PRO A 210 0.45 -22.01 -5.50
CA PRO A 210 0.82 -21.60 -6.86
C PRO A 210 0.39 -20.16 -7.22
N ILE A 211 -0.80 -19.73 -6.77
CA ILE A 211 -1.30 -18.38 -7.11
C ILE A 211 -0.59 -17.28 -6.32
N LEU A 212 -0.18 -17.54 -5.08
CA LEU A 212 0.72 -16.64 -4.35
C LEU A 212 2.08 -16.53 -5.05
N LEU A 213 2.61 -17.64 -5.57
CA LEU A 213 3.84 -17.65 -6.36
C LEU A 213 3.70 -16.84 -7.64
N ILE A 214 2.62 -17.03 -8.40
CA ILE A 214 2.34 -16.24 -9.62
C ILE A 214 2.21 -14.75 -9.28
N TYR A 215 1.54 -14.41 -8.17
CA TYR A 215 1.43 -13.02 -7.73
C TYR A 215 2.79 -12.45 -7.28
N ALA A 216 3.62 -13.23 -6.60
CA ALA A 216 4.99 -12.83 -6.26
C ALA A 216 5.85 -12.59 -7.50
N VAL A 217 5.71 -13.42 -8.54
CA VAL A 217 6.36 -13.22 -9.84
C VAL A 217 5.82 -11.97 -10.52
N PHE A 218 4.51 -11.75 -10.54
CA PHE A 218 3.89 -10.54 -11.07
C PHE A 218 4.43 -9.28 -10.37
N LEU A 219 4.47 -9.26 -9.03
CA LEU A 219 5.05 -8.16 -8.26
C LEU A 219 6.54 -7.97 -8.56
N SER A 220 7.28 -9.06 -8.76
CA SER A 220 8.70 -9.01 -9.13
C SER A 220 8.91 -8.40 -10.52
N VAL A 221 8.08 -8.76 -11.50
CA VAL A 221 8.11 -8.17 -12.85
C VAL A 221 7.75 -6.68 -12.81
N VAL A 222 6.71 -6.31 -12.07
CA VAL A 222 6.34 -4.91 -11.83
C VAL A 222 7.50 -4.14 -11.20
N TYR A 223 8.14 -4.72 -10.18
CA TYR A 223 9.30 -4.12 -9.52
C TYR A 223 10.47 -3.94 -10.49
N LEU A 224 10.73 -4.92 -11.35
CA LEU A 224 11.77 -4.84 -12.37
C LEU A 224 11.47 -3.72 -13.38
N ILE A 225 10.25 -3.67 -13.92
CA ILE A 225 9.81 -2.60 -14.84
C ILE A 225 9.96 -1.23 -14.17
N TYR A 226 9.54 -1.11 -12.91
CA TYR A 226 9.73 0.10 -12.12
C TYR A 226 11.21 0.48 -11.98
N SER A 227 12.07 -0.47 -11.61
CA SER A 227 13.51 -0.24 -11.43
C SER A 227 14.20 0.19 -12.74
N ARG A 228 13.65 -0.21 -13.89
CA ARG A 228 14.10 0.19 -15.22
C ARG A 228 13.55 1.55 -15.65
N LEU A 229 12.33 1.90 -15.25
CA LEU A 229 11.69 3.19 -15.56
C LEU A 229 12.20 4.35 -14.69
N PHE A 230 12.58 4.08 -13.43
CA PHE A 230 13.11 5.08 -12.51
C PHE A 230 14.52 4.71 -12.01
N PRO A 231 15.53 4.66 -12.92
CA PRO A 231 16.89 4.28 -12.54
C PRO A 231 17.57 5.25 -11.56
N ASN A 232 17.04 6.48 -11.39
CA ASN A 232 17.76 7.60 -10.80
C ASN A 232 17.19 8.21 -9.50
N VAL A 233 16.58 7.42 -8.63
CA VAL A 233 16.32 7.88 -7.23
C VAL A 233 17.55 7.67 -6.31
N ARG A 234 18.59 6.96 -6.78
CA ARG A 234 19.86 6.79 -6.04
C ARG A 234 20.82 7.97 -6.20
N GLY A 235 20.64 8.83 -7.20
CA GLY A 235 21.57 9.92 -7.53
C GLY A 235 21.43 11.15 -6.63
N THR A 236 20.23 11.43 -6.10
CA THR A 236 19.96 12.65 -5.30
C THR A 236 20.37 12.54 -3.83
N LEU A 237 20.78 11.38 -3.34
CA LEU A 237 21.39 11.23 -2.00
C LEU A 237 22.92 11.35 -2.02
N ARG A 238 23.49 11.70 -3.18
CA ARG A 238 24.93 11.84 -3.40
C ARG A 238 25.37 13.28 -3.65
N VAL A 239 24.44 14.24 -3.73
CA VAL A 239 24.72 15.66 -4.03
C VAL A 239 24.94 16.50 -2.76
N ASP A 240 24.77 15.90 -1.57
CA ASP A 240 24.92 16.62 -0.30
C ASP A 240 26.28 16.36 0.37
N ASN A 241 27.19 15.63 -0.30
CA ASN A 241 28.53 15.26 0.19
C ASN A 241 29.64 15.54 -0.84
N GLU A 242 29.58 16.70 -1.50
CA GLU A 242 30.74 17.29 -2.19
C GLU A 242 30.87 18.77 -1.81
#